data_AF-A0A917ZC70-F1
#
_entry.id   AF-A0A917ZC70-F1
#
_cell.length_a   1.000
_cell.length_b   1.000
_cell.length_c   1.000
_cell.angle_alpha   90.00
_cell.angle_beta   90.00
_cell.angle_gamma   90.00
#
_symmetry.space_group_name_H-M   'P 1'
#
loop_
_entity.id
_entity.type
_entity.pdbx_description
1 polymer ?
#
loop_
_entity_poly.entity_id
_entity_poly.type
_entity_poly.pdbx_seq_one_letter_code
_entity_poly.pdbx_strand_id
1 'polypeptide(L)'
;MEVIFMSRFEMKRKHLLASEVFGYSYEHYADRLGINPRFDRYMPQVIATLEKAVAEHWDIAKLAKRLERNEDQAADLLSAFKDAAEIVDAENAAESFRCGVRRSIQDALADGGLNSDRDIEELVTQICYRAADFAFLLDREGRSLGEYSRELRDESREWQYEDDDDQ
;
A
#
# COMPACT_ATOMS: atom_id res chain seq x y z
N MET A 1 35.95 9.25 11.89
CA MET A 1 35.58 8.14 11.00
C MET A 1 34.28 8.58 10.35
N GLU A 2 34.37 9.22 9.18
CA GLU A 2 33.18 9.63 8.43
C GLU A 2 32.46 8.38 7.97
N VAL A 3 31.27 8.15 8.52
CA VAL A 3 30.34 7.17 7.96
C VAL A 3 29.91 7.75 6.62
N ILE A 4 30.45 7.19 5.54
CA ILE A 4 29.96 7.43 4.19
C ILE A 4 28.51 6.97 4.21
N PHE A 5 27.59 7.92 4.32
CA PHE A 5 26.17 7.73 4.05
C PHE A 5 26.10 7.35 2.57
N MET A 6 26.24 6.05 2.25
CA MET A 6 25.84 5.52 0.95
C MET A 6 24.45 6.07 0.73
N SER A 7 24.26 6.88 -0.31
CA SER A 7 22.98 7.53 -0.57
C SER A 7 21.88 6.48 -0.48
N ARG A 8 21.08 6.52 0.60
CA ARG A 8 19.85 5.74 0.68
C ARG A 8 19.09 6.11 -0.59
N PHE A 9 18.90 5.16 -1.50
CA PHE A 9 18.12 5.40 -2.69
C PHE A 9 16.74 5.86 -2.23
N GLU A 10 16.38 7.08 -2.59
CA GLU A 10 15.15 7.70 -2.12
C GLU A 10 13.94 6.92 -2.64
N MET A 11 13.04 6.50 -1.74
CA MET A 11 11.78 5.86 -2.13
C MET A 11 10.87 6.86 -2.84
N LYS A 12 10.63 6.61 -4.11
CA LYS A 12 9.67 7.36 -4.95
C LYS A 12 8.28 6.74 -4.83
N ARG A 13 7.25 7.47 -5.28
CA ARG A 13 5.84 6.98 -5.33
C ARG A 13 5.70 5.57 -5.89
N LYS A 14 6.33 5.26 -7.02
CA LYS A 14 6.31 3.92 -7.62
C LYS A 14 6.89 2.81 -6.72
N HIS A 15 7.82 3.16 -5.82
CA HIS A 15 8.38 2.21 -4.85
C HIS A 15 7.41 1.99 -3.69
N LEU A 16 6.71 3.05 -3.23
CA LEU A 16 5.64 2.92 -2.23
C LEU A 16 4.47 2.07 -2.76
N LEU A 17 4.05 2.31 -4.00
CA LEU A 17 3.03 1.50 -4.66
C LEU A 17 3.49 0.05 -4.80
N ALA A 18 4.75 -0.18 -5.15
CA ALA A 18 5.30 -1.53 -5.23
C ALA A 18 5.35 -2.22 -3.86
N SER A 19 5.71 -1.51 -2.78
CA SER A 19 5.69 -2.11 -1.45
C SER A 19 4.28 -2.50 -1.02
N GLU A 20 3.28 -1.65 -1.25
CA GLU A 20 1.87 -1.97 -0.97
C GLU A 20 1.38 -3.17 -1.80
N VAL A 21 1.52 -3.12 -3.13
CA VAL A 21 1.01 -4.17 -4.04
C VAL A 21 1.64 -5.54 -3.76
N PHE A 22 2.90 -5.57 -3.31
CA PHE A 22 3.62 -6.82 -3.08
C PHE A 22 3.81 -7.18 -1.60
N GLY A 23 3.17 -6.46 -0.67
CA GLY A 23 3.15 -6.81 0.75
C GLY A 23 4.49 -6.66 1.47
N TYR A 24 5.24 -5.59 1.19
CA TYR A 24 6.44 -5.22 1.93
C TYR A 24 6.19 -3.96 2.75
N SER A 25 6.77 -3.87 3.95
CA SER A 25 6.87 -2.58 4.64
C SER A 25 7.78 -1.63 3.87
N TYR A 26 7.56 -0.34 4.02
CA TYR A 26 8.34 0.71 3.36
C TYR A 26 9.81 0.66 3.74
N GLU A 27 10.10 0.44 5.02
CA GLU A 27 11.48 0.28 5.50
C GLU A 27 12.15 -0.94 4.84
N HIS A 28 11.46 -2.09 4.80
CA HIS A 28 11.99 -3.28 4.14
C HIS A 28 12.26 -3.05 2.65
N TYR A 29 11.36 -2.35 1.96
CA TYR A 29 11.54 -2.03 0.55
C TYR A 29 12.73 -1.08 0.35
N ALA A 30 12.83 -0.03 1.16
CA ALA A 30 13.90 0.97 1.09
C ALA A 30 15.29 0.34 1.26
N ASP A 31 15.44 -0.59 2.21
CA ASP A 31 16.71 -1.28 2.49
C ASP A 31 17.19 -2.19 1.35
N ARG A 32 16.32 -2.48 0.37
CA ARG A 32 16.63 -3.34 -0.78
C ARG A 32 16.92 -2.57 -2.06
N LEU A 33 16.65 -1.26 -2.07
CA LEU A 33 16.92 -0.40 -3.23
C LEU A 33 18.43 -0.29 -3.49
N GLY A 34 18.81 -0.42 -4.76
CA GLY A 34 20.19 -0.45 -5.21
C GLY A 34 20.93 -1.77 -4.96
N ILE A 35 20.28 -2.75 -4.32
CA ILE A 35 20.88 -4.05 -4.00
C ILE A 35 20.23 -5.16 -4.84
N ASN A 36 18.90 -5.13 -4.99
CA ASN A 36 18.16 -6.21 -5.62
C ASN A 36 17.28 -5.69 -6.77
N PRO A 37 17.53 -6.13 -8.03
CA PRO A 37 16.77 -5.72 -9.21
C PRO A 37 15.25 -5.93 -9.10
N ARG A 38 14.79 -6.84 -8.22
CA ARG A 38 13.37 -7.00 -7.90
C ARG A 38 12.72 -5.70 -7.46
N PHE A 39 13.39 -4.96 -6.56
CA PHE A 39 12.89 -3.73 -5.95
C PHE A 39 13.16 -2.50 -6.82
N ASP A 40 14.27 -2.51 -7.58
CA ASP A 40 14.66 -1.37 -8.43
C ASP A 40 13.99 -1.37 -9.81
N ARG A 41 13.73 -2.57 -10.36
CA ARG A 41 13.34 -2.74 -11.77
C ARG A 41 12.05 -3.52 -11.92
N TYR A 42 11.99 -4.75 -11.44
CA TYR A 42 10.89 -5.65 -11.81
C TYR A 42 9.55 -5.24 -11.20
N MET A 43 9.47 -5.02 -9.89
CA MET A 43 8.24 -4.57 -9.25
C MET A 43 7.80 -3.17 -9.74
N PRO A 44 8.70 -2.16 -9.85
CA PRO A 44 8.32 -0.87 -10.42
C PRO A 44 7.83 -0.94 -11.88
N GLN A 45 8.31 -1.91 -12.68
CA GLN A 45 7.80 -2.12 -14.04
C GLN A 45 6.37 -2.67 -14.06
N VAL A 46 6.03 -3.54 -13.10
CA VAL A 46 4.64 -3.99 -12.91
C VAL A 46 3.76 -2.81 -12.55
N ILE A 47 4.17 -1.98 -11.59
CA ILE A 47 3.44 -0.75 -11.21
C ILE A 47 3.23 0.17 -12.42
N ALA A 48 4.27 0.45 -13.18
CA ALA A 48 4.15 1.29 -14.38
C ALA A 48 3.18 0.71 -15.43
N THR A 49 3.08 -0.62 -15.50
CA THR A 49 2.12 -1.29 -16.39
C THR A 49 0.69 -1.17 -15.87
N LEU A 50 0.47 -1.32 -14.57
CA LEU A 50 -0.83 -1.18 -13.91
C LEU A 50 -1.34 0.27 -13.99
N GLU A 51 -0.48 1.25 -13.72
CA GLU A 51 -0.77 2.68 -13.90
C GLU A 51 -1.24 2.99 -15.32
N LYS A 52 -0.52 2.46 -16.32
CA LYS A 52 -0.88 2.64 -17.73
C LYS A 52 -2.21 1.98 -18.06
N ALA A 53 -2.47 0.79 -17.51
CA ALA A 53 -3.72 0.07 -17.74
C ALA A 53 -4.93 0.83 -17.18
N VAL A 54 -4.80 1.44 -15.99
CA VAL A 54 -5.85 2.30 -15.41
C VAL A 54 -6.04 3.55 -16.26
N ALA A 55 -4.96 4.27 -16.61
CA ALA A 55 -5.04 5.52 -17.36
C ALA A 55 -5.62 5.36 -18.77
N GLU A 56 -5.38 4.22 -19.41
CA GLU A 56 -5.86 3.92 -20.77
C GLU A 56 -7.08 2.97 -20.78
N HIS A 57 -7.68 2.69 -19.62
CA HIS A 57 -8.84 1.80 -19.47
C HIS A 57 -8.69 0.45 -20.20
N TRP A 58 -7.57 -0.24 -19.99
CA TRP A 58 -7.33 -1.55 -20.61
C TRP A 58 -8.30 -2.60 -20.06
N ASP A 59 -8.75 -3.51 -20.93
CA ASP A 59 -9.41 -4.74 -20.49
C ASP A 59 -8.41 -5.71 -19.81
N ILE A 60 -8.95 -6.65 -19.01
CA ILE A 60 -8.16 -7.61 -18.23
C ILE A 60 -7.33 -8.53 -19.14
N ALA A 61 -7.86 -8.94 -20.30
CA ALA A 61 -7.14 -9.79 -21.25
C ALA A 61 -5.86 -9.12 -21.76
N LYS A 62 -5.93 -7.83 -22.11
CA LYS A 62 -4.79 -7.01 -22.53
C LYS A 62 -3.79 -6.84 -21.39
N LEU A 63 -4.28 -6.57 -20.18
CA LEU A 63 -3.42 -6.45 -18.99
C LEU A 63 -2.68 -7.75 -18.69
N ALA A 64 -3.38 -8.89 -18.66
CA ALA A 64 -2.83 -10.22 -18.44
C ALA A 64 -1.72 -10.55 -19.43
N LYS A 65 -1.96 -10.29 -20.73
CA LYS A 65 -0.95 -10.45 -21.77
C LYS A 65 0.27 -9.57 -21.54
N ARG A 66 0.08 -8.33 -21.09
CA ARG A 66 1.20 -7.40 -20.86
C ARG A 66 2.03 -7.77 -19.64
N LEU A 67 1.38 -8.27 -18.59
CA LEU A 67 2.02 -8.73 -17.35
C LEU A 67 2.61 -10.14 -17.46
N GLU A 68 2.31 -10.86 -18.54
CA GLU A 68 2.65 -12.28 -18.73
C GLU A 68 2.06 -13.16 -17.61
N ARG A 69 0.78 -12.92 -17.30
CA ARG A 69 -0.01 -13.60 -16.26
C ARG A 69 -1.34 -14.09 -16.84
N ASN A 70 -2.06 -14.91 -16.07
CA ASN A 70 -3.45 -15.22 -16.40
C ASN A 70 -4.38 -14.04 -16.01
N GLU A 71 -5.63 -14.09 -16.46
CA GLU A 71 -6.61 -13.01 -16.24
C GLU A 71 -6.93 -12.81 -14.75
N ASP A 72 -7.05 -13.90 -13.98
CA ASP A 72 -7.31 -13.83 -12.53
C ASP A 72 -6.18 -13.09 -11.80
N GLN A 73 -4.92 -13.49 -12.02
CA GLN A 73 -3.75 -12.83 -11.43
C GLN A 73 -3.62 -11.37 -11.86
N ALA A 74 -4.02 -11.04 -13.09
CA ALA A 74 -4.01 -9.67 -13.59
C ALA A 74 -5.11 -8.83 -12.93
N ALA A 75 -6.29 -9.41 -12.71
CA ALA A 75 -7.38 -8.79 -11.98
C ALA A 75 -7.00 -8.53 -10.51
N ASP A 76 -6.41 -9.53 -9.84
CA ASP A 76 -5.93 -9.40 -8.46
C ASP A 76 -4.89 -8.28 -8.32
N LEU A 77 -3.90 -8.24 -9.22
CA LEU A 77 -2.88 -7.17 -9.23
C LEU A 77 -3.48 -5.79 -9.53
N LEU A 78 -4.49 -5.72 -10.38
CA LEU A 78 -5.18 -4.46 -10.67
C LEU A 78 -5.98 -3.96 -9.47
N SER A 79 -6.65 -4.86 -8.75
CA SER A 79 -7.35 -4.52 -7.51
C SER A 79 -6.36 -4.03 -6.47
N ALA A 80 -5.32 -4.82 -6.18
CA ALA A 80 -4.29 -4.45 -5.21
C ALA A 80 -3.61 -3.12 -5.56
N PHE A 81 -3.43 -2.81 -6.84
CA PHE A 81 -2.88 -1.52 -7.27
C PHE A 81 -3.81 -0.34 -7.00
N LYS A 82 -5.13 -0.49 -7.20
CA LYS A 82 -6.09 0.57 -6.88
C LYS A 82 -6.10 0.84 -5.38
N ASP A 83 -6.14 -0.22 -4.58
CA ASP A 83 -6.08 -0.14 -3.11
C ASP A 83 -4.78 0.53 -2.65
N ALA A 84 -3.64 0.13 -3.23
CA ALA A 84 -2.35 0.74 -2.96
C ALA A 84 -2.32 2.24 -3.33
N ALA A 85 -2.95 2.63 -4.44
CA ALA A 85 -3.01 4.03 -4.87
C ALA A 85 -3.80 4.88 -3.87
N GLU A 86 -4.92 4.39 -3.34
CA GLU A 86 -5.68 5.09 -2.29
C GLU A 86 -4.86 5.34 -1.02
N ILE A 87 -4.01 4.38 -0.64
CA ILE A 87 -3.12 4.51 0.52
C ILE A 87 -1.97 5.48 0.23
N VAL A 88 -1.28 5.32 -0.89
CA VAL A 88 -0.05 6.07 -1.21
C VAL A 88 -0.35 7.50 -1.61
N ASP A 89 -1.49 7.75 -2.25
CA ASP A 89 -1.90 9.07 -2.73
C ASP A 89 -2.86 9.80 -1.78
N ALA A 90 -3.06 9.25 -0.57
CA ALA A 90 -3.77 9.91 0.50
C ALA A 90 -3.23 11.33 0.75
N GLU A 91 -4.12 12.23 1.17
CA GLU A 91 -3.83 13.67 1.34
C GLU A 91 -2.61 13.93 2.25
N ASN A 92 -2.42 13.08 3.26
CA ASN A 92 -1.30 13.16 4.18
C ASN A 92 -0.99 11.79 4.81
N ALA A 93 0.13 11.70 5.55
CA ALA A 93 0.60 10.47 6.16
C ALA A 93 -0.40 9.85 7.17
N ALA A 94 -1.18 10.68 7.88
CA ALA A 94 -2.21 10.19 8.81
C ALA A 94 -3.36 9.53 8.07
N GLU A 95 -3.78 10.11 6.94
CA GLU A 95 -4.80 9.52 6.09
C GLU A 95 -4.31 8.24 5.41
N SER A 96 -3.06 8.24 4.94
CA SER A 96 -2.41 7.03 4.40
C SER A 96 -2.46 5.88 5.42
N PHE A 97 -2.09 6.16 6.67
CA PHE A 97 -2.17 5.19 7.77
C PHE A 97 -3.60 4.70 8.02
N ARG A 98 -4.57 5.62 8.10
CA ARG A 98 -5.99 5.25 8.33
C ARG A 98 -6.54 4.39 7.20
N CYS A 99 -6.22 4.72 5.95
CA CYS A 99 -6.56 3.89 4.79
C CYS A 99 -5.94 2.50 4.88
N GLY A 100 -4.65 2.41 5.17
CA GLY A 100 -3.95 1.13 5.31
C GLY A 100 -4.52 0.25 6.43
N VAL A 101 -4.85 0.82 7.59
CA VAL A 101 -5.47 0.10 8.71
C VAL A 101 -6.86 -0.41 8.32
N ARG A 102 -7.71 0.45 7.73
CA ARG A 102 -9.04 0.05 7.26
C ARG A 102 -8.96 -1.10 6.28
N ARG A 103 -8.05 -1.00 5.31
CA ARG A 103 -7.87 -2.05 4.31
C ARG A 103 -7.42 -3.36 4.95
N SER A 104 -6.48 -3.31 5.89
CA SER A 104 -6.04 -4.49 6.64
C SER A 104 -7.21 -5.18 7.37
N ILE A 105 -8.14 -4.39 7.92
CA ILE A 105 -9.36 -4.92 8.55
C ILE A 105 -10.31 -5.53 7.49
N GLN A 106 -10.54 -4.84 6.37
CA GLN A 106 -11.41 -5.31 5.29
C GLN A 106 -10.89 -6.62 4.68
N ASP A 107 -9.58 -6.72 4.43
CA ASP A 107 -8.94 -7.92 3.90
C ASP A 107 -9.08 -9.08 4.92
N ALA A 108 -8.85 -8.83 6.22
CA ALA A 108 -9.03 -9.86 7.24
C ALA A 108 -10.49 -10.36 7.36
N LEU A 109 -11.47 -9.49 7.06
CA LEU A 109 -12.88 -9.86 7.01
C LEU A 109 -13.23 -10.64 5.73
N ALA A 110 -12.63 -10.28 4.59
CA ALA A 110 -12.81 -10.97 3.32
C ALA A 110 -12.15 -12.36 3.31
N ASP A 111 -11.01 -12.51 3.97
CA ASP A 111 -10.20 -13.74 4.06
C ASP A 111 -10.77 -14.75 5.10
N GLY A 112 -12.09 -14.79 5.22
CA GLY A 112 -12.81 -15.75 6.07
C GLY A 112 -13.22 -15.21 7.44
N GLY A 113 -12.79 -14.01 7.84
CA GLY A 113 -13.22 -13.34 9.06
C GLY A 113 -12.36 -13.63 10.30
N LEU A 114 -12.59 -12.87 11.38
CA LEU A 114 -11.87 -12.95 12.65
C LEU A 114 -12.46 -14.03 13.57
N ASN A 115 -12.31 -15.30 13.19
CA ASN A 115 -13.00 -16.42 13.87
C ASN A 115 -12.17 -17.08 14.99
N SER A 116 -10.89 -16.72 15.11
CA SER A 116 -9.98 -17.27 16.10
C SER A 116 -9.00 -16.22 16.61
N ASP A 117 -8.41 -16.49 17.79
CA ASP A 117 -7.34 -15.66 18.35
C ASP A 117 -6.17 -15.52 17.38
N ARG A 118 -5.88 -16.56 16.57
CA ARG A 118 -4.84 -16.50 15.55
C ARG A 118 -5.15 -15.46 14.48
N ASP A 119 -6.39 -15.39 14.01
CA ASP A 119 -6.80 -14.43 12.98
C ASP A 119 -6.71 -12.99 13.53
N ILE A 120 -7.00 -12.80 14.83
CA ILE A 120 -6.79 -11.53 15.52
C ILE A 120 -5.30 -11.17 15.58
N GLU A 121 -4.42 -12.09 15.95
CA GLU A 121 -2.97 -11.85 16.01
C GLU A 121 -2.36 -11.55 14.64
N GLU A 122 -2.88 -12.19 13.59
CA GLU A 122 -2.51 -11.90 12.19
C GLU A 122 -2.92 -10.46 11.81
N LEU A 123 -4.15 -10.03 12.13
CA LEU A 123 -4.59 -8.65 11.91
C LEU A 123 -3.78 -7.64 12.73
N VAL A 124 -3.50 -7.92 14.01
CA VAL A 124 -2.66 -7.07 14.86
C VAL A 124 -1.28 -6.90 14.23
N THR A 125 -0.70 -7.97 13.70
CA THR A 125 0.58 -7.93 12.99
C THR A 125 0.52 -7.01 11.77
N GLN A 126 -0.54 -7.08 10.97
CA GLN A 126 -0.73 -6.15 9.84
C GLN A 126 -0.83 -4.69 10.29
N ILE A 127 -1.59 -4.42 11.37
CA ILE A 127 -1.70 -3.06 11.93
C ILE A 127 -0.34 -2.55 12.44
N CYS A 128 0.48 -3.42 13.04
CA CYS A 128 1.85 -3.07 13.44
C CYS A 128 2.74 -2.72 12.24
N TYR A 129 2.59 -3.42 11.11
CA TYR A 129 3.26 -3.03 9.86
C TYR A 129 2.78 -1.66 9.37
N ARG A 130 1.48 -1.37 9.43
CA ARG A 130 0.95 -0.04 9.10
C ARG A 130 1.53 1.06 9.98
N ALA A 131 1.71 0.79 11.28
CA ALA A 131 2.33 1.73 12.20
C ALA A 131 3.81 1.99 11.85
N ALA A 132 4.55 0.94 11.45
CA ALA A 132 5.93 1.07 10.98
C ALA A 132 6.03 1.88 9.67
N ASP A 133 5.13 1.63 8.72
CA ASP A 133 5.05 2.40 7.47
C ASP A 133 4.72 3.87 7.73
N PHE A 134 3.82 4.15 8.68
CA PHE A 134 3.53 5.51 9.09
C PHE A 134 4.75 6.20 9.70
N ALA A 135 5.48 5.54 10.59
CA ALA A 135 6.72 6.06 11.16
C ALA A 135 7.75 6.38 10.05
N PHE A 136 7.88 5.49 9.06
CA PHE A 136 8.74 5.73 7.90
C PHE A 136 8.34 6.99 7.11
N LEU A 137 7.04 7.20 6.89
CA LEU A 137 6.55 8.41 6.21
C LEU A 137 6.83 9.68 7.03
N LEU A 138 6.61 9.64 8.35
CA LEU A 138 6.90 10.76 9.26
C LEU A 138 8.38 11.15 9.20
N ASP A 139 9.28 10.17 9.30
CA ASP A 139 10.73 10.39 9.23
C ASP A 139 11.14 10.99 7.88
N ARG A 140 10.55 10.50 6.78
CA ARG A 140 10.82 11.01 5.43
C ARG A 140 10.35 12.45 5.26
N GLU A 141 9.21 12.82 5.85
CA GLU A 141 8.63 14.16 5.76
C GLU A 141 9.21 15.15 6.80
N GLY A 142 10.04 14.65 7.73
CA GLY A 142 10.56 15.45 8.83
C GLY A 142 9.47 15.90 9.82
N ARG A 143 8.41 15.09 9.94
CA ARG A 143 7.23 15.35 10.78
C ARG A 143 7.22 14.45 12.00
N SER A 144 6.49 14.87 13.02
CA SER A 144 6.27 14.11 14.25
C SER A 144 4.83 13.58 14.32
N LEU A 145 4.63 12.48 15.04
CA LEU A 145 3.29 11.92 15.29
C LEU A 145 2.33 12.95 15.91
N GLY A 146 2.86 13.83 16.78
CA GLY A 146 2.06 14.84 17.46
C GLY A 146 1.40 15.85 16.51
N GLU A 147 2.04 16.15 15.37
CA GLU A 147 1.50 17.05 14.34
C GLU A 147 0.24 16.49 13.68
N TYR A 148 0.06 15.17 13.68
CA TYR A 148 -1.08 14.48 13.07
C TYR A 148 -2.13 13.98 14.08
N SER A 149 -1.99 14.35 15.36
CA SER A 149 -2.86 13.83 16.43
C SER A 149 -4.35 14.13 16.22
N ARG A 150 -4.68 15.24 15.55
CA ARG A 150 -6.08 15.60 15.27
C ARG A 150 -6.64 14.74 14.15
N GLU A 151 -5.92 14.62 13.05
CA GLU A 151 -6.26 13.86 11.85
C GLU A 151 -6.43 12.37 12.19
N LEU A 152 -5.56 11.82 13.04
CA LEU A 152 -5.67 10.43 13.50
C LEU A 152 -6.93 10.17 14.33
N ARG A 153 -7.43 11.19 15.05
CA ARG A 153 -8.62 11.11 15.90
C ARG A 153 -9.87 11.69 15.24
N ASP A 154 -9.81 11.98 13.94
CA ASP A 154 -10.96 12.54 13.25
C ASP A 154 -12.06 11.48 13.12
N GLU A 155 -13.19 11.76 13.78
CA GLU A 155 -14.42 10.95 13.78
C GLU A 155 -15.44 11.49 12.76
N SER A 156 -15.22 12.67 12.18
CA SER A 156 -16.21 13.39 11.37
C SER A 156 -16.38 12.87 9.94
N ARG A 157 -15.56 11.90 9.52
CA ARG A 157 -15.75 11.19 8.26
C ARG A 157 -16.87 10.16 8.41
N GLU A 158 -18.11 10.65 8.34
CA GLU A 158 -19.28 9.82 8.08
C GLU A 158 -19.05 9.05 6.77
N TRP A 159 -19.01 7.73 6.89
CA TRP A 159 -18.90 6.82 5.76
C TRP A 159 -20.16 6.92 4.92
N GLN A 160 -20.05 7.41 3.68
CA GLN A 160 -21.04 7.16 2.64
C GLN A 160 -20.94 5.67 2.29
N TYR A 161 -21.58 4.82 3.08
CA TYR A 161 -22.03 3.54 2.56
C TYR A 161 -23.05 3.92 1.47
N GLU A 162 -22.68 3.75 0.21
CA GLU A 162 -23.70 3.53 -0.81
C GLU A 162 -24.40 2.23 -0.38
N ASP A 163 -25.55 2.38 0.26
CA ASP A 163 -26.51 1.32 0.43
C ASP A 163 -26.88 0.86 -0.99
N ASP A 164 -26.16 -0.14 -1.51
CA ASP A 164 -26.60 -0.97 -2.65
C ASP A 164 -27.73 -1.94 -2.19
N ASP A 165 -28.70 -1.40 -1.45
CA ASP A 165 -29.99 -2.02 -1.18
C ASP A 165 -31.06 -1.09 -1.77
N ASP A 166 -31.33 -1.26 -3.07
CA ASP A 166 -32.68 -1.26 -3.68
C ASP A 166 -32.64 -0.87 -5.18
N GLN A 167 -32.60 -1.89 -6.06
CA GLN A 167 -33.51 -2.00 -7.21
C GLN A 167 -33.51 -3.37 -7.90
#